data_AF-A0A662QQX2-F1
#
_entry.id   AF-A0A662QQX2-F1
#
_cell.length_a   1.000
_cell.length_b   1.000
_cell.length_c   1.000
_cell.angle_alpha   90.00
_cell.angle_beta   90.00
_cell.angle_gamma   90.00
#
_symmetry.space_group_name_H-M   'P 1'
#
loop_
_entity.id
_entity.type
_entity.pdbx_description
1 polymer ?
#
loop_
_entity_poly.entity_id
_entity_poly.type
_entity_poly.pdbx_seq_one_letter_code
_entity_poly.pdbx_strand_id
1 'polypeptide(L)'
;MEKSIFMNKKERTEIRKYQIITIILMLLILAPILIKIFKSNPKLDEAVIPESVDIDFDKYITDCDALCKRFTDSKRNPSEALAYCEKYFEIDLDKNGRTASDASILNNHGVCEDRVYCFNIKECTWGSSSRSRLTPEKCKDIMCDIYTEKYTDNTTAAKYIESRIKFGSCNPKDSELTQEDSSVSWWTDTYQNVHCRSY
;
A
#
# COMPACT_ATOMS: atom_id res chain seq x y z
N MET A 1 -15.54 -4.00 73.35
CA MET A 1 -15.63 -2.56 73.70
C MET A 1 -14.72 -1.78 72.77
N GLU A 2 -15.25 -1.34 71.64
CA GLU A 2 -14.53 -0.47 70.70
C GLU A 2 -14.76 0.99 71.12
N LYS A 3 -13.69 1.69 71.51
CA LYS A 3 -13.73 3.15 71.74
C LYS A 3 -13.61 3.85 70.39
N SER A 4 -14.73 4.28 69.83
CA SER A 4 -14.78 5.20 68.69
C SER A 4 -14.45 6.62 69.16
N ILE A 5 -13.24 7.09 68.81
CA ILE A 5 -12.75 8.43 69.11
C ILE A 5 -13.43 9.42 68.16
N PHE A 6 -14.43 10.15 68.65
CA PHE A 6 -15.06 11.27 67.94
C PHE A 6 -14.10 12.48 67.91
N MET A 7 -13.26 12.57 66.87
CA MET A 7 -12.48 13.80 66.63
C MET A 7 -13.37 14.95 66.15
N ASN A 8 -13.15 16.13 66.72
CA ASN A 8 -13.91 17.36 66.51
C ASN A 8 -13.78 17.87 65.06
N LYS A 9 -14.87 18.35 64.46
CA LYS A 9 -14.95 18.80 63.06
C LYS A 9 -13.93 19.92 62.74
N LYS A 10 -13.56 20.72 63.75
CA LYS A 10 -12.54 21.78 63.61
C LYS A 10 -11.11 21.22 63.44
N GLU A 11 -10.77 20.12 64.12
CA GLU A 11 -9.44 19.49 64.02
C GLU A 11 -9.25 18.75 62.69
N ARG A 12 -10.32 18.16 62.13
CA ARG A 12 -10.24 17.48 60.82
C ARG A 12 -9.90 18.43 59.68
N THR A 13 -10.31 19.69 59.76
CA THR A 13 -10.03 20.69 58.72
C THR A 13 -8.58 21.16 58.78
N GLU A 14 -8.02 21.33 59.97
CA GLU A 14 -6.60 21.68 60.13
C GLU A 14 -5.69 20.52 59.69
N ILE A 15 -6.01 19.27 60.06
CA ILE A 15 -5.26 18.09 59.60
C ILE A 15 -5.26 17.97 58.06
N ARG A 16 -6.39 18.26 57.40
CA ARG A 16 -6.48 18.25 55.93
C ARG A 16 -5.61 19.33 55.27
N LYS A 17 -5.49 20.51 55.88
CA LYS A 17 -4.61 21.59 55.36
C LYS A 17 -3.14 21.16 55.39
N TYR A 18 -2.70 20.58 56.51
CA TYR A 18 -1.32 20.08 56.62
C TYR A 18 -1.04 18.94 55.64
N GLN A 19 -1.97 17.99 55.46
CA GLN A 19 -1.82 16.90 54.49
C GLN A 19 -1.63 17.40 53.05
N ILE A 20 -2.40 18.40 52.62
CA ILE A 20 -2.27 18.97 51.28
C ILE A 20 -0.90 19.65 51.09
N ILE A 21 -0.45 20.42 52.09
CA ILE A 21 0.86 21.09 52.04
C ILE A 21 2.01 20.07 51.97
N THR A 22 1.93 18.98 52.73
CA THR A 22 2.95 17.93 52.72
C THR A 22 3.01 17.19 51.38
N ILE A 23 1.87 16.90 50.75
CA ILE A 23 1.81 16.28 49.42
C ILE A 23 2.43 17.20 48.35
N ILE A 24 2.13 18.50 48.40
CA ILE A 24 2.70 19.48 47.47
C ILE A 24 4.24 19.56 47.63
N LEU A 25 4.74 19.56 48.86
CA LEU A 25 6.17 19.57 49.14
C LEU A 25 6.88 18.31 48.62
N MET A 26 6.28 17.12 48.77
CA MET A 26 6.84 15.89 48.20
C MET A 26 6.89 15.94 46.66
N LEU A 27 5.85 16.45 46.01
CA LEU A 27 5.81 16.59 44.55
C LEU A 27 6.90 17.52 44.01
N LEU A 28 7.17 18.64 44.70
CA LEU A 28 8.23 19.58 44.33
C LEU A 28 9.63 18.97 44.41
N ILE A 29 9.84 18.01 45.33
CA ILE A 29 11.12 17.31 45.47
C ILE A 29 11.25 16.19 44.42
N LEU A 30 10.16 15.49 44.10
CA LEU A 30 10.16 14.38 43.14
C LEU A 30 10.26 14.84 41.68
N ALA A 31 9.65 15.98 41.32
CA ALA A 31 9.65 16.51 39.96
C ALA A 31 11.05 16.67 39.34
N PRO A 32 12.05 17.31 39.98
CA PRO A 32 13.39 17.45 39.41
C PRO A 32 14.15 16.12 39.30
N ILE A 33 13.84 15.12 40.15
CA ILE A 33 14.42 13.77 40.06
C ILE A 33 13.91 13.07 38.80
N LEU A 34 12.61 13.15 38.52
CA LEU A 34 12.02 12.60 37.30
C LEU A 34 12.58 13.28 36.04
N ILE A 35 12.70 14.62 36.05
CA ILE A 35 13.30 15.37 34.93
C ILE A 35 14.76 14.94 34.69
N LYS A 36 15.53 14.65 35.75
CA LYS A 36 16.89 14.10 35.61
C LYS A 36 16.89 12.70 35.02
N ILE A 37 15.98 11.81 35.43
CA ILE A 37 15.87 10.46 34.85
C ILE A 37 15.56 10.53 33.34
N PHE A 38 14.68 11.44 32.91
CA PHE A 38 14.41 11.65 31.47
C PHE A 38 15.58 12.26 30.72
N LYS A 39 16.38 13.15 31.34
CA LYS A 39 17.56 13.76 30.70
C LYS A 39 18.81 12.88 30.71
N SER A 40 18.89 11.89 31.60
CA SER A 40 20.06 11.02 31.79
C SER A 40 20.02 9.73 30.97
N ASN A 41 19.01 9.54 30.11
CA ASN A 41 19.00 8.52 29.06
C ASN A 41 19.24 9.14 27.66
N PRO A 42 20.40 9.76 27.36
CA PRO A 42 20.80 9.92 25.98
C PRO A 42 21.20 8.54 25.45
N LYS A 43 20.47 8.08 24.44
CA LYS A 43 20.52 6.75 23.81
C LYS A 43 19.65 5.68 24.48
N LEU A 44 18.33 5.82 24.36
CA LEU A 44 17.67 4.72 23.67
C LEU A 44 18.24 4.79 22.26
N ASP A 45 19.04 3.80 21.87
CA ASP A 45 19.07 3.42 20.47
C ASP A 45 17.62 3.14 20.14
N GLU A 46 16.96 4.17 19.61
CA GLU A 46 15.71 4.04 18.90
C GLU A 46 15.99 2.89 17.96
N ALA A 47 15.39 1.74 18.25
CA ALA A 47 15.17 0.76 17.22
C ALA A 47 14.57 1.60 16.11
N VAL A 48 15.33 1.80 15.04
CA VAL A 48 14.84 2.35 13.80
C VAL A 48 13.79 1.33 13.39
N ILE A 49 12.58 1.46 13.95
CA ILE A 49 11.36 1.15 13.24
C ILE A 49 11.60 1.96 11.96
N PRO A 50 11.87 1.31 10.81
CA PRO A 50 12.04 2.05 9.59
C PRO A 50 10.85 2.98 9.55
N GLU A 51 11.13 4.29 9.61
CA GLU A 51 10.16 5.34 9.36
C GLU A 51 9.36 4.81 8.19
N SER A 52 8.08 4.48 8.44
CA SER A 52 7.21 3.82 7.47
C SER A 52 7.46 4.57 6.18
N VAL A 53 8.16 3.93 5.24
CA VAL A 53 8.62 4.60 4.03
C VAL A 53 7.32 5.10 3.46
N ASP A 54 7.09 6.41 3.52
CA ASP A 54 5.88 6.99 2.95
C ASP A 54 6.15 6.88 1.46
N ILE A 55 5.83 5.69 0.95
CA ILE A 55 6.05 5.33 -0.44
C ILE A 55 5.13 6.30 -1.15
N ASP A 56 5.76 7.29 -1.75
CA ASP A 56 5.09 8.35 -2.46
C ASP A 56 4.34 7.72 -3.64
N PHE A 57 3.07 7.41 -3.44
CA PHE A 57 2.21 6.86 -4.46
C PHE A 57 2.19 7.79 -5.69
N ASP A 58 2.43 9.10 -5.49
CA ASP A 58 2.57 10.07 -6.57
C ASP A 58 3.80 9.80 -7.45
N LYS A 59 4.86 9.19 -6.91
CA LYS A 59 6.02 8.75 -7.71
C LYS A 59 5.62 7.65 -8.69
N TYR A 60 4.82 6.68 -8.27
CA TYR A 60 4.37 5.61 -9.16
C TYR A 60 3.40 6.12 -10.22
N ILE A 61 2.49 7.02 -9.84
CA ILE A 61 1.64 7.75 -10.79
C ILE A 61 2.51 8.49 -11.80
N THR A 62 3.53 9.21 -11.35
CA THR A 62 4.45 9.98 -12.20
C THR A 62 5.20 9.08 -13.18
N ASP A 63 5.69 7.93 -12.74
CA ASP A 63 6.36 6.95 -13.59
C ASP A 63 5.40 6.40 -14.66
N CYS A 64 4.16 6.07 -14.29
CA CYS A 64 3.14 5.61 -15.23
C CYS A 64 2.70 6.72 -16.21
N ASP A 65 2.56 7.96 -15.75
CA ASP A 65 2.24 9.12 -16.57
C ASP A 65 3.38 9.42 -17.56
N ALA A 66 4.63 9.27 -17.15
CA ALA A 66 5.79 9.42 -18.05
C ALA A 66 5.78 8.37 -19.17
N LEU A 67 5.48 7.11 -18.85
CA LEU A 67 5.34 6.05 -19.85
C LEU A 67 4.13 6.28 -20.77
N CYS A 68 2.99 6.67 -20.20
CA CYS A 68 1.81 7.04 -20.97
C CYS A 68 2.11 8.20 -21.92
N LYS A 69 2.81 9.24 -21.45
CA LYS A 69 3.21 10.39 -22.25
C LYS A 69 4.11 9.98 -23.42
N ARG A 70 5.10 9.12 -23.18
CA ARG A 70 5.96 8.58 -24.25
C ARG A 70 5.15 7.83 -25.31
N PHE A 71 4.18 7.02 -24.88
CA PHE A 71 3.25 6.35 -25.79
C PHE A 71 2.43 7.36 -26.60
N THR A 72 1.89 8.41 -25.99
CA THR A 72 1.10 9.42 -26.71
C THR A 72 1.95 10.27 -27.66
N ASP A 73 3.14 10.70 -27.23
CA ASP A 73 4.06 11.54 -28.00
C ASP A 73 4.64 10.79 -29.20
N SER A 74 4.87 9.47 -29.07
CA SER A 74 5.41 8.60 -30.13
C SER A 74 4.37 8.19 -31.18
N LYS A 75 3.26 8.94 -31.30
CA LYS A 75 2.12 8.63 -32.17
C LYS A 75 1.54 7.23 -31.90
N ARG A 76 1.57 6.79 -30.63
CA ARG A 76 1.07 5.50 -30.17
C ARG A 76 1.89 4.31 -30.69
N ASN A 77 3.21 4.40 -30.58
CA ASN A 77 4.09 3.30 -30.95
C ASN A 77 3.81 2.05 -30.06
N PRO A 78 3.57 0.85 -30.64
CA PRO A 78 3.33 -0.37 -29.87
C PRO A 78 4.42 -0.70 -28.84
N SER A 79 5.68 -0.38 -29.12
CA SER A 79 6.79 -0.62 -28.18
C SER A 79 6.68 0.23 -26.91
N GLU A 80 6.15 1.44 -27.02
CA GLU A 80 5.92 2.33 -25.87
C GLU A 80 4.68 1.90 -25.07
N ALA A 81 3.65 1.39 -25.76
CA ALA A 81 2.51 0.75 -25.09
C ALA A 81 2.96 -0.48 -24.29
N LEU A 82 3.81 -1.33 -24.88
CA LEU A 82 4.38 -2.49 -24.20
C LEU A 82 5.16 -2.09 -22.94
N ALA A 83 5.98 -1.04 -23.02
CA ALA A 83 6.73 -0.53 -21.87
C ALA A 83 5.80 -0.08 -20.73
N TYR A 84 4.67 0.55 -21.04
CA TYR A 84 3.65 0.90 -20.07
C TYR A 84 2.94 -0.35 -19.50
N CYS A 85 2.52 -1.28 -20.36
CA CYS A 85 1.77 -2.47 -19.96
C CYS A 85 2.58 -3.45 -19.11
N GLU A 86 3.90 -3.55 -19.30
CA GLU A 86 4.76 -4.44 -18.52
C GLU A 86 5.29 -3.81 -17.23
N LYS A 87 5.16 -2.49 -17.06
CA LYS A 87 5.70 -1.81 -15.89
C LYS A 87 4.90 -2.19 -14.66
N TYR A 88 5.58 -2.79 -13.69
CA TYR A 88 5.05 -3.08 -12.37
C TYR A 88 5.93 -2.47 -11.27
N PHE A 89 5.35 -2.39 -10.08
CA PHE A 89 5.97 -1.90 -8.86
C PHE A 89 5.62 -2.83 -7.69
N GLU A 90 6.45 -2.77 -6.66
CA GLU A 90 6.15 -3.30 -5.33
C GLU A 90 5.66 -2.12 -4.47
N ILE A 91 4.41 -2.15 -4.03
CA ILE A 91 3.72 -1.04 -3.35
C ILE A 91 3.05 -1.57 -2.09
N ASP A 92 3.50 -1.07 -0.94
CA ASP A 92 2.86 -1.29 0.36
C ASP A 92 1.60 -0.40 0.44
N LEU A 93 0.46 -0.94 0.01
CA LEU A 93 -0.80 -0.19 -0.12
C LEU A 93 -1.52 -0.06 1.23
N ASP A 94 -1.36 -1.04 2.12
CA ASP A 94 -1.94 -1.03 3.47
C ASP A 94 -1.03 -0.36 4.54
N LYS A 95 0.20 0.00 4.16
CA LYS A 95 1.22 0.66 5.00
C LYS A 95 1.69 -0.20 6.16
N ASN A 96 1.72 -1.52 5.99
CA ASN A 96 2.14 -2.48 7.02
C ASN A 96 3.66 -2.73 7.05
N GLY A 97 4.42 -2.17 6.10
CA GLY A 97 5.87 -2.33 5.94
C GLY A 97 6.28 -3.59 5.17
N ARG A 98 5.35 -4.27 4.51
CA ARG A 98 5.56 -5.48 3.71
C ARG A 98 4.86 -5.29 2.36
N THR A 99 5.28 -6.09 1.39
CA THR A 99 4.70 -6.09 0.03
C THR A 99 4.56 -7.52 -0.49
N ALA A 100 5.46 -8.41 -0.10
CA ALA A 100 5.44 -9.80 -0.49
C ALA A 100 4.26 -10.54 0.16
N SER A 101 3.48 -11.23 -0.67
CA SER A 101 2.33 -12.06 -0.29
C SER A 101 1.13 -11.30 0.28
N ASP A 102 1.22 -9.97 0.40
CA ASP A 102 0.12 -9.14 0.86
C ASP A 102 -0.77 -8.71 -0.31
N ALA A 103 -2.07 -8.70 -0.05
CA ALA A 103 -3.12 -8.45 -1.02
C ALA A 103 -3.86 -7.18 -0.63
N SER A 104 -4.15 -6.32 -1.59
CA SER A 104 -4.86 -5.06 -1.35
C SER A 104 -5.80 -4.74 -2.51
N ILE A 105 -6.67 -3.76 -2.30
CA ILE A 105 -7.63 -3.30 -3.31
C ILE A 105 -7.14 -1.95 -3.85
N LEU A 106 -6.88 -1.92 -5.16
CA LEU A 106 -6.51 -0.71 -5.88
C LEU A 106 -7.50 -0.46 -7.02
N ASN A 107 -8.19 0.68 -7.02
CA ASN A 107 -9.19 1.04 -8.04
C ASN A 107 -10.28 -0.03 -8.26
N ASN A 108 -10.77 -0.67 -7.18
CA ASN A 108 -11.72 -1.80 -7.21
C ASN A 108 -11.16 -3.10 -7.80
N HIS A 109 -9.86 -3.18 -8.05
CA HIS A 109 -9.18 -4.40 -8.46
C HIS A 109 -8.38 -4.98 -7.29
N GLY A 110 -8.51 -6.28 -7.06
CA GLY A 110 -7.63 -6.99 -6.14
C GLY A 110 -6.26 -7.11 -6.79
N VAL A 111 -5.22 -6.71 -6.06
CA VAL A 111 -3.84 -6.75 -6.52
C VAL A 111 -2.96 -7.33 -5.42
N CYS A 112 -1.86 -8.00 -5.80
CA CYS A 112 -0.78 -8.25 -4.85
C CYS A 112 0.13 -7.03 -4.80
N GLU A 113 0.51 -6.66 -3.60
CA GLU A 113 1.36 -5.51 -3.33
C GLU A 113 2.77 -5.67 -3.93
N ASP A 114 3.26 -6.90 -4.09
CA ASP A 114 4.53 -7.18 -4.77
C ASP A 114 4.48 -7.08 -6.30
N ARG A 115 3.31 -6.81 -6.88
CA ARG A 115 3.16 -6.76 -8.33
C ARG A 115 1.96 -5.94 -8.79
N VAL A 116 2.07 -4.63 -8.65
CA VAL A 116 1.06 -3.68 -9.13
C VAL A 116 1.49 -3.09 -10.47
N TYR A 117 0.73 -3.31 -11.54
CA TYR A 117 1.04 -2.77 -12.88
C TYR A 117 0.56 -1.33 -13.07
N CYS A 118 1.12 -0.61 -14.04
CA CYS A 118 0.65 0.74 -14.38
C CYS A 118 -0.84 0.79 -14.75
N PHE A 119 -1.36 -0.23 -15.45
CA PHE A 119 -2.79 -0.31 -15.77
C PHE A 119 -3.67 -0.54 -14.53
N ASN A 120 -3.11 -1.03 -13.40
CA ASN A 120 -3.83 -1.10 -12.12
C ASN A 120 -3.83 0.26 -11.40
N ILE A 121 -2.74 1.03 -11.53
CA ILE A 121 -2.60 2.35 -10.89
C ILE A 121 -3.49 3.38 -11.55
N LYS A 122 -3.46 3.47 -12.90
CA LYS A 122 -4.20 4.47 -13.66
C LYS A 122 -4.19 4.13 -15.14
N GLU A 123 -5.35 4.14 -15.80
CA GLU A 123 -5.46 3.94 -17.25
C GLU A 123 -4.75 5.07 -18.04
N CYS A 124 -3.93 4.71 -19.03
CA CYS A 124 -3.34 5.69 -19.96
C CYS A 124 -4.36 6.12 -21.00
N THR A 125 -4.90 7.35 -20.89
CA THR A 125 -5.90 7.91 -21.81
C THR A 125 -5.30 8.94 -22.77
N TRP A 126 -5.64 8.87 -24.06
CA TRP A 126 -5.17 9.84 -25.09
C TRP A 126 -6.31 10.51 -25.87
N GLY A 127 -7.55 10.36 -25.40
CA GLY A 127 -8.72 11.03 -25.96
C GLY A 127 -9.98 10.69 -25.18
N SER A 128 -11.11 11.29 -25.54
CA SER A 128 -12.36 11.18 -24.78
C SER A 128 -13.15 9.88 -25.02
N SER A 129 -12.73 9.05 -25.98
CA SER A 129 -13.42 7.79 -26.29
C SER A 129 -12.99 6.67 -25.36
N SER A 130 -13.91 5.75 -25.04
CA SER A 130 -13.57 4.49 -24.36
C SER A 130 -12.56 3.63 -25.12
N ARG A 131 -12.37 3.86 -26.42
CA ARG A 131 -11.36 3.16 -27.23
C ARG A 131 -9.96 3.78 -27.13
N SER A 132 -9.87 4.98 -26.57
CA SER A 132 -8.65 5.80 -26.48
C SER A 132 -7.97 5.69 -25.12
N ARG A 133 -7.96 4.48 -24.55
CA ARG A 133 -7.33 4.17 -23.27
C ARG A 133 -6.62 2.81 -23.31
N LEU A 134 -5.55 2.66 -22.54
CA LEU A 134 -4.89 1.38 -22.30
C LEU A 134 -5.52 0.71 -21.08
N THR A 135 -6.55 -0.11 -21.30
CA THR A 135 -7.11 -1.01 -20.27
C THR A 135 -6.25 -2.27 -20.16
N PRO A 136 -6.43 -3.11 -19.11
CA PRO A 136 -5.77 -4.41 -19.02
C PRO A 136 -6.00 -5.28 -20.28
N GLU A 137 -7.22 -5.34 -20.79
CA GLU A 137 -7.54 -6.11 -22.00
C GLU A 137 -6.83 -5.55 -23.23
N LYS A 138 -6.77 -4.22 -23.36
CA LYS A 138 -6.05 -3.56 -24.45
C LYS A 138 -4.55 -3.82 -24.36
N CYS A 139 -4.00 -3.82 -23.15
CA CYS A 139 -2.61 -4.19 -22.90
C CYS A 139 -2.34 -5.64 -23.34
N LYS A 140 -3.21 -6.59 -22.96
CA LYS A 140 -3.13 -7.98 -23.41
C LYS A 140 -3.15 -8.08 -24.94
N ASP A 141 -4.09 -7.39 -25.60
CA ASP A 141 -4.22 -7.44 -27.07
C ASP A 141 -2.96 -6.90 -27.75
N ILE A 142 -2.42 -5.76 -27.29
CA ILE A 142 -1.16 -5.19 -27.82
C ILE A 142 0.02 -6.13 -27.59
N MET A 143 0.12 -6.74 -26.41
CA MET A 143 1.15 -7.73 -26.12
C MET A 143 1.02 -8.95 -27.04
N CYS A 144 -0.19 -9.43 -27.28
CA CYS A 144 -0.46 -10.51 -28.22
C CYS A 144 0.01 -10.14 -29.63
N ASP A 145 -0.35 -8.98 -30.16
CA ASP A 145 0.08 -8.55 -31.50
C ASP A 145 1.62 -8.54 -31.62
N ILE A 146 2.30 -7.94 -30.64
CA ILE A 146 3.77 -7.83 -30.65
C ILE A 146 4.44 -9.20 -30.51
N TYR A 147 3.97 -10.04 -29.59
CA TYR A 147 4.62 -11.33 -29.33
C TYR A 147 4.26 -12.40 -30.36
N THR A 148 3.07 -12.34 -30.96
CA THR A 148 2.72 -13.18 -32.10
C THR A 148 3.59 -12.84 -33.30
N GLU A 149 3.82 -11.55 -33.59
CA GLU A 149 4.76 -11.16 -34.65
C GLU A 149 6.18 -11.67 -34.35
N LYS A 150 6.63 -11.57 -33.09
CA LYS A 150 7.97 -12.00 -32.67
C LYS A 150 8.18 -13.52 -32.72
N TYR A 151 7.20 -14.31 -32.27
CA TYR A 151 7.33 -15.77 -32.15
C TYR A 151 6.70 -16.53 -33.32
N THR A 152 5.94 -15.86 -34.18
CA THR A 152 5.17 -16.45 -35.29
C THR A 152 4.18 -17.54 -34.87
N ASP A 153 3.82 -17.56 -33.58
CA ASP A 153 2.92 -18.54 -32.97
C ASP A 153 2.15 -17.92 -31.80
N ASN A 154 0.83 -17.98 -31.87
CA ASN A 154 -0.07 -17.47 -30.84
C ASN A 154 0.08 -18.21 -29.51
N THR A 155 0.39 -19.50 -29.55
CA THR A 155 0.51 -20.31 -28.33
C THR A 155 1.76 -19.92 -27.53
N THR A 156 2.88 -19.73 -28.23
CA THR A 156 4.14 -19.29 -27.63
C THR A 156 4.04 -17.85 -27.15
N ALA A 157 3.39 -16.97 -27.90
CA ALA A 157 3.11 -15.60 -27.48
C ALA A 157 2.28 -15.56 -26.19
N ALA A 158 1.17 -16.30 -26.13
CA ALA A 158 0.32 -16.38 -24.95
C ALA A 158 1.09 -16.87 -23.71
N LYS A 159 1.82 -17.99 -23.82
CA LYS A 159 2.67 -18.51 -22.73
C LYS A 159 3.73 -17.51 -22.28
N TYR A 160 4.30 -16.76 -23.23
CA TYR A 160 5.26 -15.72 -22.90
C TYR A 160 4.59 -14.59 -22.08
N ILE A 161 3.41 -14.13 -22.48
CA ILE A 161 2.64 -13.12 -21.76
C ILE A 161 2.30 -13.60 -20.35
N GLU A 162 1.80 -14.82 -20.19
CA GLU A 162 1.51 -15.45 -18.89
C GLU A 162 2.76 -15.52 -17.99
N SER A 163 3.95 -15.73 -18.58
CA SER A 163 5.20 -15.73 -17.82
C SER A 163 5.66 -14.33 -17.38
N ARG A 164 5.20 -13.30 -18.09
CA ARG A 164 5.66 -11.91 -17.95
C ARG A 164 4.73 -11.08 -17.07
N ILE A 165 3.43 -11.28 -17.23
CA ILE A 165 2.36 -10.62 -16.49
C ILE A 165 1.87 -11.61 -15.42
N LYS A 166 2.28 -11.41 -14.16
CA LYS A 166 1.96 -12.29 -13.02
C LYS A 166 1.11 -11.53 -12.00
N PHE A 167 0.23 -12.21 -11.28
CA PHE A 167 -0.64 -11.53 -10.28
C PHE A 167 0.17 -11.02 -9.09
N GLY A 168 1.26 -11.71 -8.77
CA GLY A 168 2.09 -11.50 -7.59
C GLY A 168 2.25 -12.80 -6.79
N SER A 169 2.73 -12.71 -5.56
CA SER A 169 2.87 -13.87 -4.66
C SER A 169 1.68 -14.10 -3.72
N CYS A 170 0.79 -13.11 -3.58
CA CYS A 170 -0.41 -13.24 -2.77
C CYS A 170 -1.41 -14.22 -3.40
N ASN A 171 -2.27 -14.84 -2.59
CA ASN A 171 -3.33 -15.71 -3.10
C ASN A 171 -4.54 -14.85 -3.50
N PRO A 172 -4.94 -14.81 -4.79
CA PRO A 172 -6.09 -14.02 -5.24
C PRO A 172 -7.40 -14.43 -4.57
N LYS A 173 -7.46 -15.63 -3.97
CA LYS A 173 -8.67 -16.18 -3.35
C LYS A 173 -8.75 -15.94 -1.84
N ASP A 174 -7.77 -15.25 -1.24
CA ASP A 174 -7.82 -14.96 0.18
C ASP A 174 -8.93 -13.95 0.48
N SER A 175 -9.69 -14.24 1.54
CA SER A 175 -11.02 -13.73 1.86
C SER A 175 -11.12 -12.24 2.21
N GLU A 176 -10.02 -11.48 2.11
CA GLU A 176 -10.02 -10.02 2.30
C GLU A 176 -10.17 -9.27 0.97
N LEU A 177 -9.89 -9.91 -0.18
CA LEU A 177 -10.13 -9.34 -1.52
C LEU A 177 -11.59 -9.50 -1.99
N THR A 178 -12.45 -10.16 -1.20
CA THR A 178 -13.80 -10.59 -1.60
C THR A 178 -14.87 -9.50 -1.51
N GLN A 179 -14.53 -8.22 -1.70
CA GLN A 179 -15.57 -7.21 -1.88
C GLN A 179 -16.24 -7.40 -3.25
N GLU A 180 -17.32 -8.17 -3.25
CA GLU A 180 -18.32 -8.41 -4.30
C GLU A 180 -17.79 -8.53 -5.75
N ASP A 181 -17.48 -9.77 -6.12
CA ASP A 181 -17.67 -10.40 -7.44
C ASP A 181 -16.92 -9.90 -8.69
N SER A 182 -16.06 -8.87 -8.64
CA SER A 182 -15.40 -8.37 -9.87
C SER A 182 -13.87 -8.22 -9.84
N SER A 183 -13.26 -8.26 -8.66
CA SER A 183 -11.87 -7.81 -8.49
C SER A 183 -10.81 -8.91 -8.62
N VAL A 184 -11.19 -10.19 -8.62
CA VAL A 184 -10.29 -11.34 -8.84
C VAL A 184 -10.57 -12.02 -10.19
N SER A 185 -11.79 -11.88 -10.69
CA SER A 185 -12.19 -12.37 -12.01
C SER A 185 -11.40 -11.69 -13.12
N TRP A 186 -11.18 -10.36 -13.04
CA TRP A 186 -10.47 -9.64 -14.11
C TRP A 186 -9.08 -10.21 -14.40
N TRP A 187 -8.30 -10.59 -13.38
CA TRP A 187 -6.97 -11.17 -13.59
C TRP A 187 -7.07 -12.53 -14.28
N THR A 188 -7.95 -13.38 -13.75
CA THR A 188 -8.16 -14.73 -14.27
C THR A 188 -8.62 -14.68 -15.73
N ASP A 189 -9.56 -13.79 -16.02
CA ASP A 189 -10.19 -13.59 -17.33
C ASP A 189 -9.25 -12.95 -18.35
N THR A 190 -8.30 -12.14 -17.88
CA THR A 190 -7.38 -11.41 -18.77
C THR A 190 -6.05 -12.13 -18.96
N TYR A 191 -5.43 -12.66 -17.89
CA TYR A 191 -4.03 -13.07 -17.88
C TYR A 191 -3.74 -14.48 -17.37
N GLN A 192 -4.70 -15.22 -16.77
CA GLN A 192 -4.45 -16.60 -16.33
C GLN A 192 -4.61 -17.65 -17.44
N ASN A 193 -5.31 -17.32 -18.53
CA ASN A 193 -5.46 -18.16 -19.71
C ASN A 193 -5.43 -17.27 -20.96
N VAL A 194 -4.25 -16.75 -21.30
CA VAL A 194 -4.12 -15.79 -22.39
C VAL A 194 -4.41 -16.49 -23.71
N HIS A 195 -5.32 -15.92 -24.50
CA HIS A 195 -5.60 -16.36 -25.87
C HIS A 195 -5.37 -15.22 -26.84
N CYS A 196 -4.27 -15.29 -27.59
CA CYS A 196 -4.00 -14.38 -28.70
C CYS A 196 -4.81 -14.81 -29.92
N ARG A 197 -5.53 -13.87 -30.54
CA ARG A 197 -6.36 -14.17 -31.73
C ARG A 197 -5.48 -14.36 -32.96
N SER A 198 -5.81 -15.33 -33.80
CA SER A 198 -5.29 -15.39 -35.17
C SER A 198 -6.04 -14.38 -36.03
N TYR A 199 -5.31 -13.47 -36.66
CA TYR A 199 -5.83 -12.61 -37.72
C TYR A 199 -5.84 -13.33 -39.07
#